data_AF-A0A8J2Z2L2-F1
#
_entry.id   AF-A0A8J2Z2L2-F1
#
_cell.length_a   1.000
_cell.length_b   1.000
_cell.length_c   1.000
_cell.angle_alpha   90.00
_cell.angle_beta   90.00
_cell.angle_gamma   90.00
#
_symmetry.space_group_name_H-M   'P 1'
#
loop_
_entity.id
_entity.type
_entity.pdbx_description
1 polymer ?
#
loop_
_entity_poly.entity_id
_entity_poly.type
_entity_poly.pdbx_seq_one_letter_code
_entity_poly.pdbx_strand_id
1 'polypeptide(L)'
;MAKTFNNLRNKMSDDAQKKATDQAQKLMAEMPLNELRAAKQLSQETIARILNKKQANISRLEKNTDMYISTIKHYIEAMGGTLEINAIFPEGKVKINQFQNI
;
A
#
# COMPACT_ATOMS: atom_id res chain seq x y z
N MET A 1 -11.13 -16.66 26.12
CA MET A 1 -11.21 -15.43 25.29
C MET A 1 -9.84 -15.13 24.69
N ALA A 2 -9.76 -14.69 23.43
CA ALA A 2 -8.51 -14.29 22.81
C ALA A 2 -7.93 -13.07 23.54
N LYS A 3 -6.63 -13.09 23.86
CA LYS A 3 -5.95 -11.93 24.47
C LYS A 3 -5.90 -10.80 23.43
N THR A 4 -6.27 -9.59 23.83
CA THR A 4 -6.22 -8.41 22.94
C THR A 4 -4.78 -8.09 22.56
N PHE A 5 -4.57 -7.61 21.34
CA PHE A 5 -3.24 -7.29 20.80
C PHE A 5 -2.41 -6.38 21.73
N ASN A 6 -3.03 -5.36 22.32
CA ASN A 6 -2.38 -4.45 23.26
C ASN A 6 -1.83 -5.16 24.50
N ASN A 7 -2.54 -6.18 25.01
CA ASN A 7 -2.09 -6.96 26.16
C ASN A 7 -0.89 -7.88 25.83
N LEU A 8 -0.73 -8.26 24.57
CA LEU A 8 0.44 -9.02 24.11
C LEU A 8 1.63 -8.10 23.87
N ARG A 9 1.40 -6.94 23.25
CA ARG A 9 2.43 -5.93 23.00
C ARG A 9 3.04 -5.38 24.28
N ASN A 10 2.21 -5.06 25.28
CA ASN A 10 2.69 -4.53 26.57
C ASN A 10 3.51 -5.53 27.40
N LYS A 11 3.51 -6.82 27.02
CA LYS A 11 4.35 -7.85 27.65
C LYS A 11 5.70 -8.04 26.95
N MET A 12 5.90 -7.41 25.79
CA MET A 12 7.17 -7.42 25.09
C MET A 12 8.13 -6.41 25.73
N SER A 13 9.42 -6.73 25.73
CA SER A 13 10.46 -5.77 26.10
C SER A 13 10.49 -4.59 25.13
N ASP A 14 11.00 -3.44 25.59
CA ASP A 14 11.09 -2.24 24.77
C ASP A 14 11.93 -2.45 23.50
N ASP A 15 13.00 -3.24 23.58
CA ASP A 15 13.81 -3.62 22.41
C ASP A 15 13.02 -4.45 21.39
N ALA A 16 12.18 -5.37 21.87
CA ALA A 16 11.32 -6.18 21.00
C ALA A 16 10.18 -5.35 20.38
N GLN A 17 9.60 -4.39 21.12
CA GLN A 17 8.62 -3.46 20.57
C GLN A 17 9.24 -2.53 19.52
N LYS A 18 10.46 -2.04 19.75
CA LYS A 18 11.18 -1.18 18.81
C LYS A 18 11.51 -1.94 17.53
N LYS A 19 12.10 -3.14 17.63
CA LYS A 19 12.35 -4.02 16.47
C LYS A 19 11.07 -4.33 15.69
N ALA A 20 9.97 -4.65 16.37
CA ALA A 20 8.70 -4.89 15.72
C ALA A 20 8.17 -3.63 14.98
N THR A 21 8.39 -2.45 15.54
CA THR A 21 7.99 -1.18 14.93
C THR A 21 8.85 -0.84 13.72
N ASP A 22 10.17 -0.98 13.83
CA ASP A 22 11.11 -0.77 12.72
C ASP A 22 10.86 -1.75 11.57
N GLN A 23 10.57 -3.01 11.91
CA GLN A 23 10.22 -4.03 10.93
C GLN A 23 8.86 -3.75 10.28
N ALA A 24 7.87 -3.28 11.05
CA ALA A 24 6.59 -2.84 10.51
C ALA A 24 6.76 -1.63 9.59
N GLN A 25 7.62 -0.66 9.92
CA GLN A 25 7.93 0.48 9.04
C GLN A 25 8.61 0.04 7.74
N LYS A 26 9.53 -0.94 7.81
CA LYS A 26 10.14 -1.53 6.61
C LYS A 26 9.13 -2.29 5.76
N LEU A 27 8.25 -3.07 6.37
CA LEU A 27 7.17 -3.77 5.65
C LEU A 27 6.15 -2.80 5.06
N MET A 28 5.87 -1.67 5.74
CA MET A 28 5.04 -0.59 5.21
C MET A 28 5.68 0.12 4.02
N ALA A 29 7.00 0.10 3.89
CA ALA A 29 7.70 0.65 2.72
C ALA A 29 7.47 -0.20 1.45
N GLU A 30 7.06 -1.46 1.61
CA GLU A 30 6.77 -2.42 0.54
C GLU A 30 5.40 -3.06 0.76
N MET A 31 4.35 -2.25 0.67
CA MET A 31 2.99 -2.71 0.96
C MET A 31 2.18 -3.00 -0.31
N PRO A 32 1.54 -4.17 -0.42
CA PRO A 32 0.53 -4.45 -1.45
C PRO A 32 -0.62 -3.43 -1.44
N LEU A 33 -1.20 -3.12 -2.61
CA LEU A 33 -2.23 -2.06 -2.75
C LEU A 33 -3.45 -2.25 -1.83
N ASN A 34 -3.87 -3.49 -1.59
CA ASN A 34 -4.98 -3.83 -0.68
C ASN A 34 -4.67 -3.47 0.78
N GLU A 35 -3.43 -3.70 1.23
CA GLU A 35 -2.99 -3.34 2.57
C GLU A 35 -2.84 -1.82 2.69
N LEU A 36 -2.33 -1.15 1.65
CA LEU A 36 -2.21 0.30 1.61
C LEU A 36 -3.60 0.96 1.71
N ARG A 37 -4.58 0.42 0.98
CA ARG A 37 -5.98 0.85 1.05
C ARG A 37 -6.55 0.65 2.46
N ALA A 38 -6.31 -0.50 3.07
CA ALA A 38 -6.79 -0.81 4.43
C ALA A 38 -6.15 0.11 5.48
N ALA A 39 -4.85 0.40 5.37
CA ALA A 39 -4.15 1.34 6.25
C ALA A 39 -4.72 2.76 6.18
N LYS A 40 -5.29 3.13 5.03
CA LYS A 40 -6.02 4.40 4.82
C LYS A 40 -7.50 4.33 5.22
N GLN A 41 -7.95 3.22 5.80
CA GLN A 41 -9.35 2.97 6.21
C GLN A 41 -10.35 3.04 5.05
N LEU A 42 -9.92 2.78 3.82
CA LEU A 42 -10.76 2.81 2.64
C LEU A 42 -11.31 1.40 2.35
N SER A 43 -12.61 1.28 2.09
CA SER A 43 -13.21 0.02 1.65
C SER A 43 -12.99 -0.20 0.15
N GLN A 44 -13.03 -1.45 -0.32
CA GLN A 44 -12.98 -1.76 -1.75
C GLN A 44 -14.14 -1.08 -2.50
N GLU A 45 -15.32 -0.98 -1.88
CA GLU A 45 -16.48 -0.28 -2.44
C GLU A 45 -16.25 1.22 -2.58
N THR A 46 -15.50 1.83 -1.67
CA THR A 46 -15.15 3.25 -1.73
C THR A 46 -14.26 3.53 -2.93
N ILE A 47 -13.20 2.73 -3.11
CA ILE A 47 -12.33 2.84 -4.28
C ILE A 47 -13.08 2.49 -5.58
N ALA A 48 -13.94 1.48 -5.56
CA ALA A 48 -14.76 1.11 -6.71
C ALA A 48 -15.64 2.28 -7.18
N ARG A 49 -16.27 3.01 -6.24
CA ARG A 49 -17.04 4.22 -6.54
C ARG A 49 -16.19 5.33 -7.14
N ILE A 50 -15.02 5.61 -6.56
CA ILE A 50 -14.12 6.67 -7.05
C ILE A 50 -13.62 6.36 -8.46
N LEU A 51 -13.28 5.09 -8.73
CA LEU A 51 -12.79 4.64 -10.04
C LEU A 51 -13.92 4.33 -11.04
N ASN A 52 -15.19 4.51 -10.66
CA ASN A 52 -16.37 4.11 -11.44
C ASN A 52 -16.29 2.66 -11.96
N LYS A 53 -15.89 1.72 -11.09
CA LYS A 53 -15.75 0.29 -11.38
C LYS A 53 -16.59 -0.53 -10.39
N LYS A 54 -16.87 -1.79 -10.74
CA LYS A 54 -17.51 -2.75 -9.82
C LYS A 54 -16.51 -3.16 -8.74
N GLN A 55 -16.98 -3.36 -7.51
CA GLN A 55 -16.13 -3.82 -6.39
C GLN A 55 -15.42 -5.16 -6.70
N ALA A 56 -16.08 -6.08 -7.41
CA ALA A 56 -15.46 -7.33 -7.87
C ALA A 56 -14.23 -7.10 -8.77
N ASN A 57 -14.21 -6.03 -9.56
CA ASN A 57 -13.06 -5.66 -10.38
C ASN A 57 -11.91 -5.14 -9.53
N ILE A 58 -12.20 -4.42 -8.44
CA ILE A 58 -11.19 -3.92 -7.49
C ILE A 58 -10.52 -5.08 -6.76
N SER A 59 -11.28 -6.06 -6.29
CA SER A 59 -10.74 -7.25 -5.63
C SER A 59 -9.84 -8.08 -6.55
N ARG A 60 -10.17 -8.19 -7.84
CA ARG A 60 -9.32 -8.85 -8.84
C ARG A 60 -8.05 -8.05 -9.13
N LEU A 61 -8.18 -6.73 -9.28
CA LEU A 61 -7.08 -5.81 -9.52
C LEU A 61 -6.06 -5.86 -8.38
N GLU A 62 -6.50 -5.82 -7.12
CA GLU A 62 -5.62 -5.94 -5.95
C GLU A 62 -4.86 -7.28 -5.85
N LYS A 63 -5.34 -8.34 -6.51
CA LYS A 63 -4.74 -9.68 -6.49
C LYS A 63 -3.87 -9.97 -7.71
N ASN A 64 -3.96 -9.17 -8.77
CA ASN A 64 -3.19 -9.36 -9.99
C ASN A 64 -1.79 -8.74 -9.84
N THR A 65 -0.75 -9.52 -10.11
CA THR A 65 0.64 -9.06 -10.12
C THR A 65 1.02 -8.27 -11.37
N ASP A 66 0.31 -8.48 -12.49
CA ASP A 66 0.49 -7.71 -13.73
C ASP A 66 -0.65 -6.71 -13.91
N MET A 67 -0.40 -5.46 -13.52
CA MET A 67 -1.30 -4.33 -13.69
C MET A 67 -0.70 -3.27 -14.61
N TYR A 68 -1.55 -2.66 -15.45
CA TYR A 68 -1.14 -1.45 -16.18
C TYR A 68 -0.78 -0.33 -15.20
N ILE A 69 0.32 0.39 -15.49
CA ILE A 69 0.79 1.53 -14.70
C ILE A 69 -0.31 2.59 -14.51
N SER A 70 -1.07 2.87 -15.56
CA SER A 70 -2.22 3.78 -15.49
C SER A 70 -3.22 3.34 -14.43
N THR A 71 -3.47 2.04 -14.28
CA THR A 71 -4.41 1.53 -13.28
C THR A 71 -3.87 1.72 -11.86
N ILE A 72 -2.57 1.49 -11.64
CA ILE A 72 -1.93 1.76 -10.34
C ILE A 72 -2.03 3.26 -10.03
N LYS A 73 -1.72 4.13 -11.01
CA LYS A 73 -1.79 5.58 -10.84
C LYS A 73 -3.17 6.03 -10.39
N HIS A 74 -4.21 5.69 -11.15
CA HIS A 74 -5.59 6.06 -10.82
C HIS A 74 -6.01 5.51 -9.46
N TYR A 75 -5.57 4.29 -9.11
CA TYR A 75 -5.87 3.69 -7.80
C TYR A 75 -5.20 4.44 -6.64
N ILE A 76 -3.93 4.82 -6.79
CA ILE A 76 -3.20 5.64 -5.81
C ILE A 76 -3.83 7.03 -5.69
N GLU A 77 -4.21 7.66 -6.80
CA GLU A 77 -4.89 8.97 -6.83
C GLU A 77 -6.28 8.90 -6.18
N ALA A 78 -7.02 7.81 -6.38
CA ALA A 78 -8.30 7.57 -5.71
C ALA A 78 -8.15 7.44 -4.18
N MET A 79 -6.94 7.09 -3.69
CA MET A 79 -6.60 7.11 -2.26
C MET A 79 -6.03 8.46 -1.79
N GLY A 80 -5.96 9.46 -2.68
CA GLY A 80 -5.38 10.78 -2.40
C GLY A 80 -3.85 10.80 -2.40
N GLY A 81 -3.20 9.81 -3.03
CA GLY A 81 -1.75 9.73 -3.16
C GLY A 81 -1.24 10.19 -4.53
N THR A 82 0.08 10.17 -4.69
CA THR A 82 0.76 10.40 -5.97
C THR A 82 1.66 9.21 -6.28
N LEU A 83 1.56 8.68 -7.50
CA LEU A 83 2.44 7.61 -7.94
C LEU A 83 3.76 8.20 -8.47
N GLU A 84 4.89 7.77 -7.88
CA GLU A 84 6.22 8.04 -8.42
C GLU A 84 6.88 6.73 -8.87
N ILE A 85 7.35 6.71 -10.12
CA ILE A 85 8.09 5.57 -10.68
C ILE A 85 9.56 5.93 -10.69
N ASN A 86 10.37 5.06 -10.11
CA ASN A 86 11.81 5.29 -9.96
C ASN A 86 12.57 4.04 -10.41
N ALA A 87 13.59 4.24 -11.25
CA ALA A 87 14.59 3.23 -11.54
C ALA A 87 15.75 3.36 -10.53
N ILE A 88 16.16 2.23 -9.96
CA ILE A 88 17.25 2.16 -8.98
C ILE A 88 18.46 1.52 -9.64
N PHE A 89 19.57 2.24 -9.66
CA PHE A 89 20.87 1.79 -10.17
C PHE A 89 21.91 1.86 -9.05
N PRO A 90 23.06 1.15 -9.16
CA PRO A 90 24.15 1.27 -8.20
C PRO A 90 24.63 2.71 -7.99
N GLU A 91 24.55 3.55 -9.03
CA GLU A 91 25.00 4.94 -9.04
C GLU A 91 23.96 5.92 -8.51
N GLY A 92 22.69 5.50 -8.38
CA GLY A 92 21.64 6.35 -7.83
C GLY A 92 20.21 6.01 -8.27
N LYS A 93 19.28 6.88 -7.88
CA LYS A 93 17.85 6.78 -8.14
C LYS A 93 17.44 7.76 -9.23
N VAL A 94 16.82 7.27 -10.30
CA VAL A 94 16.33 8.08 -11.42
C VAL A 94 14.81 8.04 -11.48
N LYS A 95 14.15 9.21 -11.47
CA LYS A 95 12.70 9.31 -11.63
C LYS A 95 12.30 9.15 -13.09
N ILE A 96 11.35 8.25 -13.35
CA ILE A 96 10.81 8.02 -14.70
C ILE A 96 9.62 8.94 -14.95
N ASN A 97 9.79 9.92 -15.84
CA ASN A 97 8.76 10.91 -16.15
C ASN A 97 7.80 10.50 -17.29
N GLN A 98 8.12 9.42 -18.03
CA GLN A 98 7.33 8.94 -19.17
C GLN A 98 5.84 8.71 -18.83
N PHE A 99 5.55 8.41 -17.56
CA PHE A 99 4.23 8.06 -17.07
C PHE A 99 3.50 9.20 -16.32
N GLN A 100 4.02 10.43 -16.34
CA GLN A 100 3.40 11.54 -15.60
C GLN A 100 2.03 11.93 -16.16
N ASN A 101 1.82 11.82 -17.48
CA ASN A 101 0.64 12.34 -18.17
C ASN A 101 -0.36 11.26 -18.64
N ILE A 102 -0.18 10.00 -18.24
CA ILE A 102 -1.16 8.91 -18.51
C ILE A 102 -2.26 8.82 -17.46
#